data_AF-A0AAE0D312-F1
#
_entry.id   AF-A0AAE0D312-F1
#
_cell.length_a   1.000
_cell.length_b   1.000
_cell.length_c   1.000
_cell.angle_alpha   90.00
_cell.angle_beta   90.00
_cell.angle_gamma   90.00
#
_symmetry.space_group_name_H-M   'P 1'
#
loop_
_entity.id
_entity.type
_entity.pdbx_description
1 polymer ?
#
loop_
_entity_poly.entity_id
_entity_poly.type
_entity_poly.pdbx_seq_one_letter_code
_entity_poly.pdbx_strand_id
1 'polypeptide(L)'
;MPGDARKKGGSYSTNPNTVRTRAYQASQTPEQAAARREKFAEYRSLRDNCLRVYKSDDFKAAITREARVDILRKSCEQLMANRAAANKVMCGTDVDEYVKRFHDSRWLKRQKAKAAAGAESDSDDDGSSASANGSPAPHAQLQRDLAEQQQTVAQLVRNQAAMTTQLNTISGQVMHLTEVAVQQQARMADMETQSQRDRDALRAVLQVLADTVG
;
A
#
# COMPACT_ATOMS: atom_id res chain seq x y z
N MET A 1 -12.99 30.68 31.44
CA MET A 1 -12.07 31.11 30.37
C MET A 1 -12.33 30.25 29.13
N PRO A 2 -12.94 30.80 28.06
CA PRO A 2 -13.12 30.09 26.79
C PRO A 2 -11.74 29.63 26.27
N GLY A 3 -11.63 28.35 25.92
CA GLY A 3 -10.37 27.67 25.70
C GLY A 3 -9.50 28.31 24.61
N ASP A 4 -8.28 28.69 24.98
CA ASP A 4 -7.28 29.28 24.10
C ASP A 4 -7.09 28.45 22.82
N ALA A 5 -7.40 29.05 21.67
CA ALA A 5 -7.28 28.45 20.35
C ALA A 5 -5.84 27.97 20.06
N ARG A 6 -4.83 28.51 20.77
CA ARG A 6 -3.43 28.06 20.69
C ARG A 6 -3.25 26.61 21.13
N LYS A 7 -4.12 26.08 22.00
CA LYS A 7 -4.07 24.69 22.48
C LYS A 7 -4.90 23.69 21.66
N LYS A 8 -5.85 24.15 20.84
CA LYS A 8 -6.84 23.28 20.17
C LYS A 8 -6.42 22.73 18.79
N GLY A 9 -5.22 23.05 18.30
CA GLY A 9 -4.77 22.61 16.98
C GLY A 9 -5.39 23.48 15.89
N GLY A 10 -4.56 24.25 15.21
CA GLY A 10 -4.96 25.22 14.21
C GLY A 10 -3.77 26.02 13.71
N SER A 11 -4.00 26.94 12.78
CA SER A 11 -2.99 27.80 12.16
C SER A 11 -2.21 28.67 13.15
N TYR A 12 -2.72 28.88 14.37
CA TYR A 12 -2.04 29.63 15.43
C TYR A 12 -1.64 28.75 16.62
N SER A 13 -1.75 27.42 16.51
CA SER A 13 -1.41 26.51 17.61
C SER A 13 0.10 26.36 17.77
N THR A 14 0.57 26.59 18.99
CA THR A 14 1.98 26.41 19.41
C THR A 14 2.27 25.00 19.90
N ASN A 15 1.30 24.07 19.82
CA ASN A 15 1.51 22.68 20.17
C ASN A 15 2.61 22.10 19.25
N PRO A 16 3.68 21.50 19.81
CA PRO A 16 4.81 20.97 19.03
C PRO A 16 4.36 20.00 17.93
N ASN A 17 3.31 19.21 18.15
CA ASN A 17 2.77 18.30 17.14
C ASN A 17 2.13 19.05 15.96
N THR A 18 1.41 20.13 16.25
CA THR A 18 0.77 20.97 15.21
C THR A 18 1.80 21.76 14.42
N VAL A 19 2.84 22.27 15.08
CA VAL A 19 3.96 22.96 14.42
C VAL A 19 4.72 22.00 13.51
N ARG A 20 5.06 20.80 14.00
CA ARG A 20 5.73 19.77 13.21
C ARG A 20 4.91 19.33 11.99
N THR A 21 3.60 19.16 12.18
CA THR A 21 2.68 18.80 11.09
C THR A 21 2.61 19.89 10.02
N ARG A 22 2.59 21.17 10.41
CA ARG A 22 2.62 22.29 9.46
C ARG A 22 3.94 22.39 8.72
N ALA A 23 5.07 22.28 9.42
CA ALA A 23 6.39 22.27 8.79
C ALA A 23 6.49 21.13 7.75
N TYR A 24 6.01 19.94 8.11
CA TYR A 24 5.94 18.80 7.20
C TYR A 24 5.00 19.04 6.00
N GLN A 25 3.85 19.68 6.20
CA GLN A 25 2.94 20.01 5.09
C GLN A 25 3.52 21.08 4.17
N ALA A 26 4.24 22.06 4.71
CA ALA A 26 4.89 23.13 3.95
C ALA A 26 6.09 22.63 3.14
N SER A 27 6.78 21.58 3.60
CA SER A 27 7.91 20.98 2.90
C SER A 27 7.52 19.99 1.80
N GLN A 28 6.22 19.71 1.61
CA GLN A 28 5.77 18.77 0.57
C GLN A 28 5.67 19.45 -0.78
N THR A 29 6.08 18.72 -1.82
CA THR A 29 5.79 19.14 -3.20
C THR A 29 4.28 19.06 -3.48
N PRO A 30 3.77 19.84 -4.44
CA PRO A 30 2.37 19.75 -4.86
C PRO A 30 1.92 18.32 -5.22
N GLU A 31 2.81 17.55 -5.85
CA GLU A 31 2.59 16.15 -6.21
C GLU A 31 2.45 15.24 -4.98
N GLN A 32 3.33 15.40 -3.98
CA GLN A 32 3.25 14.64 -2.73
C GLN A 32 1.98 14.97 -1.95
N ALA A 33 1.56 16.24 -1.98
CA ALA A 33 0.32 16.67 -1.35
C ALA A 33 -0.92 16.09 -2.05
N ALA A 34 -0.92 16.04 -3.39
CA ALA A 34 -1.98 15.42 -4.18
C ALA A 34 -2.08 13.90 -3.93
N ALA A 35 -0.96 13.17 -4.04
CA ALA A 35 -0.91 11.73 -3.78
C ALA A 35 -1.38 11.38 -2.36
N ARG A 36 -1.03 12.20 -1.36
CA ARG A 36 -1.53 12.00 0.01
C ARG A 36 -3.05 12.19 0.10
N ARG A 37 -3.60 13.21 -0.57
CA ARG A 37 -5.06 13.45 -0.58
C ARG A 37 -5.80 12.29 -1.22
N GLU A 38 -5.29 11.75 -2.32
CA GLU A 38 -5.87 10.58 -2.99
C GLU A 38 -5.84 9.34 -2.10
N LYS A 39 -4.70 9.02 -1.49
CA LYS A 39 -4.59 7.93 -0.51
C LYS A 39 -5.59 8.07 0.63
N PHE A 40 -5.76 9.29 1.15
CA PHE A 40 -6.72 9.57 2.22
C PHE A 40 -8.17 9.40 1.76
N ALA A 41 -8.49 9.81 0.53
CA ALA A 41 -9.81 9.67 -0.06
C ALA A 41 -10.16 8.20 -0.30
N GLU A 42 -9.20 7.41 -0.79
CA GLU A 42 -9.36 5.95 -0.94
C GLU A 42 -9.61 5.28 0.40
N TYR A 43 -8.75 5.54 1.40
CA TYR A 43 -8.91 5.02 2.76
C TYR A 43 -10.28 5.37 3.36
N ARG A 44 -10.74 6.62 3.23
CA ARG A 44 -12.08 7.02 3.70
C ARG A 44 -13.17 6.23 2.99
N SER A 45 -13.08 6.09 1.67
CA SER A 45 -14.11 5.38 0.90
C SER A 45 -14.21 3.90 1.29
N LEU A 46 -13.07 3.23 1.50
CA LEU A 46 -13.02 1.85 2.00
C LEU A 46 -13.59 1.76 3.41
N ARG A 47 -13.21 2.69 4.29
CA ARG A 47 -13.69 2.73 5.67
C ARG A 47 -15.20 2.89 5.74
N ASP A 48 -15.74 3.85 5.01
CA ASP A 48 -17.17 4.16 5.05
C ASP A 48 -17.98 3.00 4.45
N ASN A 49 -17.46 2.34 3.41
CA ASN A 49 -18.05 1.12 2.88
C ASN A 49 -18.04 -0.02 3.91
N CYS A 50 -16.89 -0.32 4.52
CA CYS A 50 -16.79 -1.33 5.57
C CYS A 50 -17.73 -1.04 6.75
N LEU A 51 -17.88 0.22 7.15
CA LEU A 51 -18.81 0.62 8.21
C LEU A 51 -20.27 0.37 7.85
N ARG A 52 -20.64 0.66 6.60
CA ARG A 52 -21.98 0.40 6.09
C ARG A 52 -22.27 -1.10 6.08
N VAL A 53 -21.34 -1.91 5.57
CA VAL A 53 -21.47 -3.38 5.51
C VAL A 53 -21.47 -3.98 6.92
N TYR A 54 -20.65 -3.47 7.83
CA TYR A 54 -20.62 -3.91 9.23
C TYR A 54 -21.99 -3.75 9.92
N LYS A 55 -22.81 -2.80 9.48
CA LYS A 55 -24.16 -2.57 9.99
C LYS A 55 -25.23 -3.41 9.28
N SER A 56 -24.91 -4.03 8.14
CA SER A 56 -25.84 -4.85 7.36
C SER A 56 -26.23 -6.14 8.08
N ASP A 57 -27.41 -6.67 7.75
CA ASP A 57 -27.92 -7.89 8.36
C ASP A 57 -27.11 -9.12 7.92
N ASP A 58 -26.63 -9.16 6.68
CA ASP A 58 -25.74 -10.22 6.18
C ASP A 58 -24.48 -10.36 7.03
N PHE A 59 -23.87 -9.23 7.39
CA PHE A 59 -22.68 -9.23 8.25
C PHE A 59 -22.98 -9.67 9.68
N LYS A 60 -24.16 -9.29 10.22
CA LYS A 60 -24.60 -9.69 11.57
C LYS A 60 -24.97 -11.17 11.62
N ALA A 61 -25.59 -11.70 10.55
CA ALA A 61 -25.98 -13.10 10.41
C ALA A 61 -24.78 -14.04 10.27
N ALA A 62 -23.66 -13.55 9.73
CA ALA A 62 -22.43 -14.32 9.65
C ALA A 62 -21.89 -14.69 11.04
N ILE A 63 -21.71 -15.99 11.27
CA ILE A 63 -21.29 -16.56 12.56
C ILE A 63 -19.75 -16.57 12.67
N THR A 64 -19.06 -16.97 11.60
CA THR A 64 -17.60 -17.13 11.61
C THR A 64 -16.87 -15.84 11.24
N ARG A 65 -15.62 -15.73 11.70
CA ARG A 65 -14.75 -14.60 11.35
C ARG A 65 -14.49 -14.55 9.85
N GLU A 66 -14.22 -15.72 9.26
CA GLU A 66 -13.91 -15.86 7.84
C GLU A 66 -15.08 -15.36 6.98
N ALA A 67 -16.31 -15.74 7.31
CA ALA A 67 -17.50 -15.27 6.61
C ALA A 67 -17.69 -13.76 6.71
N ARG A 68 -17.45 -13.17 7.89
CA ARG A 68 -17.51 -11.71 8.09
C ARG A 68 -16.45 -10.96 7.28
N VAL A 69 -15.22 -11.48 7.28
CA VAL A 69 -14.12 -10.93 6.48
C VAL A 69 -14.43 -11.05 4.99
N ASP A 70 -14.98 -12.17 4.53
CA ASP A 70 -15.39 -12.37 3.13
C ASP A 70 -16.46 -11.39 2.67
N ILE A 71 -17.49 -11.14 3.50
CA ILE A 71 -18.54 -10.17 3.17
C ILE A 71 -17.94 -8.76 3.01
N LEU A 72 -17.07 -8.35 3.94
CA LEU A 72 -16.37 -7.06 3.87
C LEU A 72 -15.46 -6.98 2.63
N ARG A 73 -14.74 -8.06 2.33
CA ARG A 73 -13.82 -8.16 1.19
C ARG A 73 -14.56 -7.99 -0.12
N LYS A 74 -15.61 -8.77 -0.36
CA LYS A 74 -16.44 -8.70 -1.58
C LYS A 74 -17.01 -7.28 -1.79
N SER A 75 -17.46 -6.63 -0.73
CA SER A 75 -17.97 -5.26 -0.83
C SER A 75 -16.86 -4.24 -1.14
N CYS A 76 -15.67 -4.41 -0.59
CA CYS A 76 -14.52 -3.54 -0.90
C CYS A 76 -14.02 -3.77 -2.32
N GLU A 77 -13.93 -5.01 -2.77
CA GLU A 77 -13.58 -5.36 -4.16
C GLU A 77 -14.57 -4.75 -5.15
N GLN A 78 -15.88 -4.84 -4.87
CA GLN A 78 -16.90 -4.20 -5.70
C GLN A 78 -16.73 -2.67 -5.72
N LEU A 79 -16.41 -2.06 -4.57
CA LEU A 79 -16.13 -0.62 -4.52
C LEU A 79 -14.90 -0.26 -5.36
N MET A 80 -13.84 -1.06 -5.29
CA MET A 80 -12.62 -0.86 -6.06
C MET A 80 -12.88 -1.04 -7.57
N ALA A 81 -13.67 -2.03 -7.97
CA ALA A 81 -14.11 -2.22 -9.34
C ALA A 81 -14.94 -1.03 -9.85
N ASN A 82 -15.88 -0.52 -9.05
CA ASN A 82 -16.67 0.66 -9.39
C ASN A 82 -15.81 1.93 -9.51
N ARG A 83 -14.77 2.06 -8.69
CA ARG A 83 -13.81 3.18 -8.78
C ARG A 83 -12.96 3.10 -10.03
N ALA A 84 -12.49 1.89 -10.38
CA ALA A 84 -11.76 1.63 -11.61
C ALA A 84 -12.64 1.94 -12.84
N ALA A 85 -13.90 1.51 -12.86
CA ALA A 85 -14.86 1.83 -13.91
C ALA A 85 -15.15 3.34 -14.03
N ALA A 86 -15.07 4.07 -12.92
CA ALA A 86 -15.22 5.54 -12.88
C ALA A 86 -13.92 6.31 -13.18
N ASN A 87 -12.84 5.64 -13.64
CA ASN A 87 -11.52 6.22 -13.92
C ASN A 87 -10.95 7.03 -12.75
N LYS A 88 -11.19 6.58 -11.51
CA LYS A 88 -10.58 7.20 -10.31
C LYS A 88 -9.19 6.62 -10.08
N VAL A 89 -8.25 7.48 -9.69
CA VAL A 89 -6.90 7.05 -9.31
C VAL A 89 -6.98 6.06 -8.15
N MET A 90 -6.27 4.95 -8.31
CA MET A 90 -6.15 3.87 -7.33
C MET A 90 -4.74 3.91 -6.76
N CYS A 91 -4.62 4.06 -5.45
CA CYS A 91 -3.36 4.16 -4.74
C CYS A 91 -2.75 2.80 -4.37
N GLY A 92 -3.36 1.70 -4.82
CA GLY A 92 -2.86 0.34 -4.62
C GLY A 92 -3.05 -0.20 -3.20
N THR A 93 -4.13 0.18 -2.51
CA THR A 93 -4.41 -0.37 -1.18
C THR A 93 -4.70 -1.87 -1.28
N ASP A 94 -3.99 -2.68 -0.50
CA ASP A 94 -4.30 -4.10 -0.33
C ASP A 94 -5.64 -4.23 0.43
N VAL A 95 -6.67 -4.65 -0.29
CA VAL A 95 -8.04 -4.80 0.23
C VAL A 95 -8.11 -5.91 1.28
N ASP A 96 -7.39 -7.01 1.09
CA ASP A 96 -7.41 -8.15 2.00
C ASP A 96 -6.75 -7.79 3.34
N GLU A 97 -5.58 -7.13 3.30
CA GLU A 97 -4.92 -6.66 4.53
C GLU A 97 -5.80 -5.62 5.24
N TYR A 98 -6.36 -4.67 4.48
CA TYR A 98 -7.21 -3.62 5.01
C TYR A 98 -8.43 -4.18 5.75
N VAL A 99 -9.16 -5.10 5.12
CA VAL A 99 -10.39 -5.68 5.68
C VAL A 99 -10.10 -6.48 6.94
N LYS A 100 -9.03 -7.29 6.95
CA LYS A 100 -8.60 -8.03 8.15
C LYS A 100 -8.32 -7.07 9.31
N ARG A 101 -7.53 -6.03 9.07
CA ARG A 101 -7.19 -5.02 10.09
C ARG A 101 -8.42 -4.26 10.58
N PHE A 102 -9.35 -3.91 9.68
CA PHE A 102 -10.60 -3.24 10.04
C PHE A 102 -11.46 -4.10 10.95
N HIS A 103 -11.68 -5.36 10.56
CA HIS A 103 -12.47 -6.33 11.33
C HIS A 103 -11.84 -6.56 12.71
N ASP A 104 -10.55 -6.90 12.75
CA ASP A 104 -9.87 -7.26 13.99
C ASP A 104 -9.79 -6.07 14.96
N SER A 105 -9.60 -4.84 14.45
CA SER A 105 -9.64 -3.63 15.28
C SER A 105 -11.01 -3.40 15.94
N ARG A 106 -12.11 -3.70 15.23
CA ARG A 106 -13.47 -3.58 15.79
C ARG A 106 -13.79 -4.72 16.73
N TRP A 107 -13.38 -5.94 16.40
CA TRP A 107 -13.51 -7.08 17.27
C TRP A 107 -12.78 -6.87 18.60
N LEU A 108 -11.53 -6.38 18.56
CA LEU A 108 -10.75 -6.05 19.75
C LEU A 108 -11.43 -4.97 20.60
N LYS A 109 -11.96 -3.90 19.96
CA LYS A 109 -12.73 -2.87 20.67
C LYS A 109 -13.97 -3.43 21.34
N ARG A 110 -14.71 -4.32 20.66
CA ARG A 110 -15.88 -5.00 21.22
C ARG A 110 -15.50 -5.91 22.38
N GLN A 111 -14.40 -6.65 22.29
CA GLN A 111 -13.90 -7.49 23.38
C GLN A 111 -13.48 -6.66 24.59
N LYS A 112 -12.77 -5.54 24.36
CA LYS A 112 -12.39 -4.60 25.43
C LYS A 112 -13.61 -3.97 26.08
N ALA A 113 -14.62 -3.58 25.28
CA ALA A 113 -15.88 -3.08 25.79
C ALA A 113 -16.62 -4.15 26.61
N LYS A 114 -16.68 -5.39 26.14
CA LYS A 114 -17.31 -6.52 26.86
C LYS A 114 -16.58 -6.85 28.17
N ALA A 115 -15.25 -6.81 28.19
CA ALA A 115 -14.45 -7.00 29.39
C ALA A 115 -14.62 -5.85 30.40
N ALA A 116 -14.86 -4.63 29.93
CA ALA A 116 -15.20 -3.48 30.78
C ALA A 116 -16.67 -3.49 31.24
N ALA A 117 -17.57 -4.04 30.43
CA ALA A 117 -19.02 -4.13 30.64
C ALA A 117 -19.44 -5.42 31.36
N GLY A 118 -18.63 -5.91 32.30
CA GLY A 118 -19.10 -6.83 33.35
C GLY A 118 -20.16 -6.21 34.29
N ALA A 119 -20.62 -4.98 34.00
CA ALA A 119 -21.85 -4.39 34.48
C ALA A 119 -22.79 -4.21 33.27
N GLU A 120 -23.97 -4.80 33.40
CA GLU A 120 -25.04 -4.88 32.42
C GLU A 120 -25.40 -3.49 31.85
N SER A 121 -25.21 -3.29 30.54
CA SER A 121 -25.91 -2.23 29.81
C SER A 121 -25.88 -2.54 28.32
N ASP A 122 -27.01 -3.04 27.84
CA ASP A 122 -27.37 -3.08 26.43
C ASP A 122 -27.74 -1.65 26.00
N SER A 123 -26.78 -0.95 25.40
CA SER A 123 -27.05 0.35 24.80
C SER A 123 -26.18 0.54 23.55
N ASP A 124 -26.83 0.33 22.41
CA ASP A 124 -26.42 0.86 21.12
C ASP A 124 -26.53 2.40 21.15
N ASP A 125 -25.50 3.07 21.67
CA ASP A 125 -25.36 4.53 21.61
C ASP A 125 -24.02 4.90 20.96
N ASP A 126 -24.08 5.26 19.67
CA ASP A 126 -22.95 5.76 18.89
C ASP A 126 -23.10 7.30 18.82
N GLY A 127 -22.72 7.99 19.89
CA GLY A 127 -22.79 9.45 19.90
C GLY A 127 -22.50 10.13 21.24
N SER A 128 -21.28 10.05 21.77
CA SER A 128 -20.86 11.09 22.72
C SER A 128 -19.37 11.34 22.87
N SER A 129 -19.05 12.62 22.70
CA SER A 129 -17.83 13.30 23.10
C SER A 129 -17.72 13.43 24.63
N ALA A 130 -16.50 13.22 25.12
CA ALA A 130 -15.90 13.77 26.35
C ALA A 130 -16.20 13.14 27.73
N SER A 131 -15.11 12.62 28.31
CA SER A 131 -14.53 12.92 29.64
C SER A 131 -14.78 12.03 30.87
N ALA A 132 -13.67 11.88 31.62
CA ALA A 132 -13.45 11.36 32.99
C ALA A 132 -13.60 9.83 33.18
N ASN A 133 -12.78 9.10 33.95
CA ASN A 133 -11.84 9.44 35.02
C ASN A 133 -10.86 8.26 35.27
N GLY A 134 -9.74 8.49 35.99
CA GLY A 134 -9.12 7.45 36.85
C GLY A 134 -7.95 6.62 36.31
N SER A 135 -6.72 7.16 36.35
CA SER A 135 -5.46 6.43 36.08
C SER A 135 -4.98 5.62 37.29
N PRO A 136 -4.49 4.38 37.10
CA PRO A 136 -3.34 3.86 37.82
C PRO A 136 -2.07 4.07 36.96
N ALA A 137 -1.07 4.74 37.55
CA ALA A 137 0.32 4.94 37.11
C ALA A 137 0.66 4.78 35.59
N PRO A 138 0.72 5.88 34.81
CA PRO A 138 0.92 5.84 33.35
C PRO A 138 2.35 5.57 32.87
N HIS A 139 3.35 5.45 33.76
CA HIS A 139 4.76 5.54 33.34
C HIS A 139 5.38 4.23 32.83
N ALA A 140 4.95 3.07 33.35
CA ALA A 140 5.51 1.77 32.96
C ALA A 140 4.92 1.22 31.65
N GLN A 141 3.65 1.54 31.37
CA GLN A 141 2.95 1.07 30.16
C GLN A 141 3.36 1.88 28.92
N LEU A 142 3.55 3.19 29.06
CA LEU A 142 4.10 4.05 27.99
C LEU A 142 5.54 3.65 27.62
N GLN A 143 6.36 3.18 28.57
CA GLN A 143 7.72 2.71 28.28
C GLN A 143 7.73 1.37 27.53
N ARG A 144 6.82 0.45 27.84
CA ARG A 144 6.65 -0.79 27.05
C ARG A 144 6.15 -0.51 25.65
N ASP A 145 5.11 0.31 25.50
CA ASP A 145 4.54 0.66 24.20
C ASP A 145 5.58 1.37 23.31
N LEU A 146 6.44 2.21 23.89
CA LEU A 146 7.53 2.89 23.17
C LEU A 146 8.65 1.91 22.76
N ALA A 147 9.00 0.95 23.62
CA ALA A 147 10.00 -0.07 23.32
C ALA A 147 9.51 -1.03 22.22
N GLU A 148 8.24 -1.45 22.26
CA GLU A 148 7.61 -2.27 21.22
C GLU A 148 7.53 -1.50 19.89
N GLN A 149 7.20 -0.21 19.93
CA GLN A 149 7.20 0.64 18.74
C GLN A 149 8.61 0.80 18.14
N GLN A 150 9.63 0.99 18.98
CA GLN A 150 11.04 1.05 18.54
C GLN A 150 11.51 -0.27 17.93
N GLN A 151 11.13 -1.42 18.51
CA GLN A 151 11.43 -2.72 17.93
C GLN A 151 10.75 -2.93 16.58
N THR A 152 9.49 -2.51 16.44
CA THR A 152 8.74 -2.58 15.19
C THR A 152 9.39 -1.72 14.10
N VAL A 153 9.82 -0.50 14.45
CA VAL A 153 10.54 0.39 13.52
C VAL A 153 11.90 -0.20 13.14
N ALA A 154 12.65 -0.75 14.09
CA ALA A 154 13.94 -1.40 13.81
C ALA A 154 13.79 -2.64 12.93
N GLN A 155 12.68 -3.38 13.06
CA GLN A 155 12.37 -4.52 12.20
C GLN A 155 11.98 -4.05 10.79
N LEU A 156 11.21 -2.96 10.68
CA LEU A 156 10.85 -2.38 9.39
C LEU A 156 12.07 -1.85 8.63
N VAL A 157 13.01 -1.20 9.33
CA VAL A 157 14.28 -0.71 8.76
C VAL A 157 15.14 -1.88 8.29
N ARG A 158 15.23 -2.97 9.05
CA ARG A 158 15.93 -4.19 8.63
C ARG A 158 15.31 -4.84 7.40
N ASN A 159 13.97 -4.91 7.35
CA ASN A 159 13.25 -5.43 6.18
C ASN A 159 13.44 -4.55 4.94
N GLN A 160 13.48 -3.22 5.13
CA GLN A 160 13.76 -2.27 4.04
C GLN A 160 15.17 -2.47 3.49
N ALA A 161 16.18 -2.60 4.36
CA ALA A 161 17.55 -2.86 3.95
C ALA A 161 17.67 -4.19 3.17
N ALA A 162 17.00 -5.25 3.64
CA ALA A 162 16.96 -6.54 2.93
C ALA A 162 16.32 -6.42 1.54
N MET A 163 15.21 -5.68 1.40
CA MET A 163 14.60 -5.41 0.09
C MET A 163 15.53 -4.62 -0.83
N THR A 164 16.26 -3.63 -0.31
CA THR A 164 17.21 -2.86 -1.13
C THR A 164 18.34 -3.74 -1.66
N THR A 165 18.86 -4.66 -0.82
CA THR A 165 19.85 -5.65 -1.27
C THR A 165 19.30 -6.55 -2.37
N GLN A 166 18.07 -7.05 -2.23
CA GLN A 166 17.43 -7.87 -3.27
C GLN A 166 17.25 -7.12 -4.59
N LEU A 167 16.83 -5.84 -4.53
CA LEU A 167 16.70 -5.00 -5.72
C LEU A 167 18.04 -4.79 -6.44
N ASN A 168 19.12 -4.58 -5.68
CA ASN A 168 20.46 -4.46 -6.27
C ASN A 168 20.90 -5.76 -6.92
N THR A 169 20.60 -6.92 -6.33
CA THR A 169 20.88 -8.22 -6.94
C THR A 169 20.09 -8.43 -8.24
N ILE A 170 18.79 -8.13 -8.24
CA ILE A 170 17.95 -8.24 -9.44
C ILE A 170 18.44 -7.29 -10.53
N SER A 171 18.80 -6.06 -10.18
CA SER A 171 19.36 -5.08 -11.12
C SER A 171 20.64 -5.60 -11.78
N GLY A 172 21.53 -6.23 -11.01
CA GLY A 172 22.73 -6.89 -11.56
C GLY A 172 22.41 -8.04 -12.51
N GLN A 173 21.42 -8.88 -12.17
CA GLN A 173 20.99 -9.97 -13.04
C GLN A 173 20.38 -9.47 -14.36
N VAL A 174 19.59 -8.40 -14.32
CA VAL A 174 19.01 -7.78 -15.51
C VAL A 174 20.11 -7.19 -16.41
N MET A 175 21.10 -6.51 -15.84
CA MET A 175 22.24 -6.02 -16.62
C MET A 175 22.99 -7.16 -17.32
N HIS A 176 23.24 -8.26 -16.60
CA HIS A 176 23.92 -9.42 -17.19
C HIS A 176 23.09 -10.07 -18.31
N LEU A 177 21.78 -10.25 -18.11
CA LEU A 177 20.89 -10.77 -19.16
C LEU A 177 20.86 -9.86 -20.39
N THR A 178 20.89 -8.55 -20.18
CA THR A 178 20.93 -7.57 -21.27
C THR A 178 22.24 -7.67 -22.06
N GLU A 179 23.36 -7.83 -21.38
CA GLU A 179 24.67 -8.01 -22.01
C GLU A 179 24.72 -9.30 -22.84
N VAL A 180 24.18 -10.41 -22.29
CA VAL A 180 24.08 -11.69 -23.02
C VAL A 180 23.19 -11.55 -24.25
N ALA A 181 22.04 -10.87 -24.14
CA ALA A 181 21.14 -10.64 -25.27
C ALA A 181 21.80 -9.83 -26.38
N VAL A 182 22.55 -8.77 -26.02
CA VAL A 182 23.29 -7.95 -26.99
C VAL A 182 24.37 -8.76 -27.70
N GLN A 183 25.14 -9.58 -26.96
CA GLN A 183 26.13 -10.47 -27.58
C GLN A 183 25.50 -11.50 -28.52
N GLN A 184 24.35 -12.05 -28.16
CA GLN A 184 23.64 -13.00 -29.00
C GLN A 184 23.10 -12.34 -30.28
N GLN A 185 22.59 -11.11 -30.18
CA GLN A 185 22.12 -10.34 -31.33
C GLN A 185 23.27 -10.00 -32.29
N ALA A 186 24.45 -9.64 -31.77
CA ALA A 186 25.64 -9.42 -32.59
C ALA A 186 26.05 -10.68 -33.36
N ARG A 187 26.06 -11.85 -32.71
CA ARG A 187 26.36 -13.13 -33.37
C ARG A 187 25.37 -13.48 -34.48
N MET A 188 24.08 -13.18 -34.28
CA MET A 188 23.07 -13.40 -35.32
C MET A 188 23.28 -12.49 -36.53
N ALA A 189 23.62 -11.21 -36.28
CA ALA A 189 23.93 -10.26 -37.36
C ALA A 189 25.18 -10.68 -38.15
N ASP A 190 26.21 -11.18 -37.47
CA ASP A 190 27.42 -11.70 -38.13
C ASP A 190 27.10 -12.94 -39.00
N MET A 191 26.25 -13.85 -38.52
CA MET A 191 25.80 -14.99 -39.34
C MET A 191 24.98 -14.56 -40.56
N GLU A 192 24.09 -13.58 -40.41
CA GLU A 192 23.26 -13.08 -41.50
C GLU A 192 24.11 -12.40 -42.58
N THR A 193 25.09 -11.58 -42.17
CA THR A 193 26.04 -10.95 -43.11
C THR A 193 26.92 -11.97 -43.82
N GLN A 194 27.36 -13.03 -43.12
CA GLN A 194 28.10 -14.13 -43.75
C GLN A 194 27.22 -14.88 -44.77
N SER A 195 25.99 -15.22 -44.41
CA SER A 195 25.06 -15.87 -45.34
C SER A 195 24.76 -15.02 -46.57
N GLN A 196 24.68 -13.70 -46.42
CA GLN A 196 24.48 -12.78 -47.53
C GLN A 196 25.68 -12.80 -48.49
N ARG A 197 26.91 -12.75 -47.95
CA ARG A 197 28.15 -12.86 -48.74
C ARG A 197 28.21 -14.18 -49.50
N ASP A 198 27.84 -15.29 -48.87
CA ASP A 198 27.86 -16.61 -49.50
C ASP A 198 26.84 -16.67 -50.67
N ARG A 199 25.66 -16.07 -50.50
CA ARG A 199 24.65 -15.97 -51.58
C ARG A 199 25.15 -15.13 -52.75
N ASP A 200 25.80 -14.00 -52.48
CA ASP A 200 26.33 -13.12 -53.52
C ASP A 200 27.51 -13.76 -54.27
N ALA A 201 28.37 -14.50 -53.55
CA ALA A 201 29.45 -15.29 -54.17
C ALA A 201 28.89 -16.38 -55.09
N LEU A 202 27.86 -17.11 -54.67
CA LEU A 202 27.19 -18.11 -55.50
C LEU A 202 26.55 -17.49 -56.75
N ARG A 203 25.89 -16.33 -56.63
CA ARG A 203 25.34 -15.60 -57.78
C ARG A 203 26.43 -15.20 -58.78
N ALA A 204 27.57 -14.69 -58.29
CA ALA A 204 28.68 -14.32 -59.15
C ALA A 204 29.24 -15.52 -59.93
N VAL A 205 29.39 -16.67 -59.27
CA VAL A 205 29.84 -17.92 -59.94
C VAL A 205 28.83 -18.38 -61.00
N LEU A 206 27.54 -18.34 -60.68
CA LEU A 206 26.49 -18.72 -61.64
C LEU A 206 26.45 -17.78 -62.84
N GLN A 207 26.69 -16.48 -62.65
CA GLN A 207 26.76 -15.50 -63.74
C GLN A 207 27.94 -15.80 -64.69
N VAL A 208 29.13 -16.05 -64.14
CA VAL A 208 30.32 -16.40 -64.94
C VAL A 208 30.10 -17.69 -65.73
N LEU A 209 29.45 -18.70 -65.12
CA LEU A 209 29.08 -19.94 -65.81
C LEU A 209 28.07 -19.69 -66.95
N ALA A 210 27.08 -18.82 -66.74
CA ALA A 210 26.13 -18.47 -67.78
C ALA A 210 26.81 -17.75 -68.96
N ASP A 211 27.76 -16.84 -68.67
CA ASP A 211 28.48 -16.07 -69.68
C ASP A 211 29.54 -16.89 -70.45
N THR A 212 29.94 -18.06 -69.94
CA THR A 212 30.91 -18.96 -70.61
C THR A 212 30.27 -20.09 -71.41
N VAL A 213 28.99 -20.37 -71.19
CA VAL A 213 28.24 -21.45 -71.86
C VAL A 213 27.29 -20.93 -72.96
N GLY A 214 27.01 -19.62 -72.98
CA GLY A 214 26.30 -18.95 -74.09
C GLY A 214 27.24 -18.47 -75.19
#